data_AF-A9A1T2-F1
#
_entry.id   AF-A9A1T2-F1
#
_cell.length_a   1.000
_cell.length_b   1.000
_cell.length_c   1.000
_cell.angle_alpha   90.00
_cell.angle_beta   90.00
_cell.angle_gamma   90.00
#
_symmetry.space_group_name_H-M   'P 1'
#
loop_
_entity.id
_entity.type
_entity.pdbx_description
1 polymer ?
#
loop_
_entity_poly.entity_id
_entity_poly.type
_entity_poly.pdbx_seq_one_letter_code
_entity_poly.pdbx_strand_id
1 'polypeptide(L)'
;MEKKIDFKPDSYLIRSGNNFLGILNDIKRRPEDAANELGVSIEEINSIISGKQKISPSLIEKAVNIWPVNERDFYIVSDDCSSGILIMTSQDSIKSSRIMERAGKPYYEYRDTAMSKTAPFRPEWILELCKVENNDPENPKAQWNNGHFMHQFTYFIGEVNFYYKDPEGKKHVAIMNTGDSMYITPFTPHTFTTRDGASQNGLILALTYGSKLTGDIQQELSSLSLDCGSQYALDFTNHENASLSLLEYYFELSNLTKEKFAKRTNFSMETLADFFTKKKLPTFDELKIIAKALNVNSRDLMPNDLTESKVIVKTHDQCDHWKYPESGNYEFYELASTTALPHSKAFEIDVSSSEDLNLDLKVGLHQYVYNIGDSALTINWNYENKTYQKSLNPGDSAYIKPFVPHNFRGNGKILILRIGGKISGDSQRELSFVGRENTQRAISETMQWFDPKGSNS
;
A
#
# COMPACT_ATOMS: atom_id res chain seq x y z
N MET A 1 -29.34 -25.30 6.29
CA MET A 1 -29.47 -24.34 5.18
C MET A 1 -28.82 -23.05 5.62
N GLU A 2 -27.53 -22.86 5.30
CA GLU A 2 -26.89 -21.56 5.45
C GLU A 2 -27.54 -20.61 4.46
N LYS A 3 -28.35 -19.68 4.97
CA LYS A 3 -28.72 -18.48 4.20
C LYS A 3 -27.40 -17.74 3.94
N LYS A 4 -26.84 -17.91 2.75
CA LYS A 4 -25.95 -16.91 2.15
C LYS A 4 -26.77 -15.62 2.09
N ILE A 5 -26.58 -14.77 3.09
CA ILE A 5 -27.05 -13.39 3.04
C ILE A 5 -26.26 -12.76 1.91
N ASP A 6 -26.95 -12.48 0.81
CA ASP A 6 -26.46 -11.73 -0.33
C ASP A 6 -26.21 -10.28 0.15
N PHE A 7 -25.11 -10.09 0.86
CA PHE A 7 -24.76 -8.81 1.46
C PHE A 7 -24.15 -7.92 0.39
N LYS A 8 -25.01 -7.14 -0.27
CA LYS A 8 -24.61 -6.05 -1.16
C LYS A 8 -24.79 -4.71 -0.44
N PRO A 9 -23.71 -4.08 0.04
CA PRO A 9 -23.76 -2.66 0.35
C PRO A 9 -23.33 -1.91 -0.93
N ASP A 10 -24.11 -2.08 -2.00
CA ASP A 10 -23.76 -1.57 -3.34
C ASP A 10 -24.01 -0.05 -3.49
N SER A 11 -24.46 0.60 -2.41
CA SER A 11 -24.53 2.05 -2.33
C SER A 11 -23.61 2.57 -1.24
N TYR A 12 -22.87 3.63 -1.56
CA TYR A 12 -22.11 4.42 -0.60
C TYR A 12 -22.95 4.77 0.65
N LEU A 13 -24.24 5.03 0.45
CA LEU A 13 -25.16 5.44 1.50
C LEU A 13 -25.41 4.33 2.53
N ILE A 14 -25.58 3.08 2.09
CA ILE A 14 -25.73 1.93 3.00
C ILE A 14 -24.44 1.74 3.80
N ARG A 15 -23.28 1.77 3.14
CA ARG A 15 -21.98 1.64 3.83
C ARG A 15 -21.77 2.76 4.85
N SER A 16 -22.18 3.99 4.50
CA SER A 16 -22.08 5.15 5.40
C SER A 16 -23.02 5.00 6.60
N GLY A 17 -24.24 4.50 6.41
CA GLY A 17 -25.18 4.20 7.50
C GLY A 17 -24.66 3.10 8.44
N ASN A 18 -24.08 2.04 7.88
CA ASN A 18 -23.48 0.95 8.65
C ASN A 18 -22.23 1.42 9.42
N ASN A 19 -21.41 2.29 8.81
CA ASN A 19 -20.29 2.93 9.50
C ASN A 19 -20.77 3.81 10.66
N PHE A 20 -21.82 4.61 10.45
CA PHE A 20 -22.42 5.43 11.51
C PHE A 20 -22.95 4.56 12.66
N LEU A 21 -23.62 3.45 12.37
CA LEU A 21 -24.01 2.48 13.38
C LEU A 21 -22.82 1.90 14.14
N GLY A 22 -21.71 1.61 13.44
CA GLY A 22 -20.44 1.19 14.06
C GLY A 22 -19.95 2.21 15.09
N ILE A 23 -19.88 3.50 14.71
CA ILE A 23 -19.51 4.58 15.62
C ILE A 23 -20.41 4.57 16.87
N LEU A 24 -21.73 4.54 16.68
CA LEU A 24 -22.70 4.53 17.79
C LEU A 24 -22.48 3.33 18.73
N ASN A 25 -22.23 2.14 18.17
CA ASN A 25 -21.93 0.95 18.94
C ASN A 25 -20.65 1.11 19.77
N ASP A 26 -19.60 1.70 19.20
CA ASP A 26 -18.32 1.89 19.87
C ASP A 26 -18.44 2.82 21.07
N ILE A 27 -19.15 3.94 20.91
CA ILE A 27 -19.40 4.90 22.00
C ILE A 27 -20.61 4.54 22.89
N LYS A 28 -21.22 3.37 22.68
CA LYS A 28 -22.33 2.83 23.48
C LYS A 28 -23.54 3.77 23.51
N ARG A 29 -24.00 4.16 22.32
CA ARG A 29 -25.20 5.00 22.13
C ARG A 29 -26.23 4.26 21.31
N ARG A 30 -27.46 4.18 21.82
CA ARG A 30 -28.62 3.71 21.05
C ARG A 30 -29.09 4.83 20.12
N PRO A 31 -29.88 4.53 19.07
CA PRO A 31 -30.47 5.55 18.20
C PRO A 31 -31.21 6.66 18.98
N GLU A 32 -31.93 6.32 20.05
CA GLU A 32 -32.60 7.29 20.92
C GLU A 32 -31.64 8.17 21.71
N ASP A 33 -30.51 7.62 22.17
CA ASP A 33 -29.49 8.39 22.90
C ASP A 33 -28.82 9.38 21.94
N ALA A 34 -28.47 8.91 20.75
CA ALA A 34 -27.88 9.74 19.70
C ALA A 34 -28.83 10.85 19.24
N ALA A 35 -30.11 10.54 19.04
CA ALA A 35 -31.12 11.54 18.66
C ALA A 35 -31.23 12.65 19.72
N ASN A 36 -31.31 12.26 21.00
CA ASN A 36 -31.42 13.20 22.11
C ASN A 36 -30.15 14.07 22.26
N GLU A 37 -28.96 13.47 22.26
CA GLU A 37 -27.69 14.21 22.41
C GLU A 37 -27.44 15.18 21.24
N LEU A 38 -27.78 14.78 20.01
CA LEU A 38 -27.58 15.61 18.82
C LEU A 38 -28.74 16.58 18.54
N GLY A 39 -29.80 16.54 19.36
CA GLY A 39 -30.98 17.38 19.20
C GLY A 39 -31.66 17.20 17.83
N VAL A 40 -31.83 15.95 17.40
CA VAL A 40 -32.51 15.55 16.17
C VAL A 40 -33.55 14.47 16.45
N SER A 41 -34.36 14.09 15.46
CA SER A 41 -35.37 13.05 15.65
C SER A 41 -34.77 11.64 15.55
N ILE A 42 -35.39 10.67 16.21
CA ILE A 42 -34.97 9.26 16.11
C ILE A 42 -35.19 8.71 14.70
N GLU A 43 -36.16 9.23 13.95
CA GLU A 43 -36.42 8.90 12.56
C GLU A 43 -35.27 9.33 11.64
N GLU A 44 -34.66 10.50 11.91
CA GLU A 44 -33.47 10.96 11.19
C GLU A 44 -32.29 10.00 11.41
N ILE A 45 -32.01 9.65 12.67
CA ILE A 45 -30.95 8.70 13.03
C ILE A 45 -31.18 7.34 12.35
N ASN A 46 -32.39 6.78 12.43
CA ASN A 46 -32.72 5.50 11.79
C ASN A 46 -32.67 5.57 10.25
N SER A 47 -33.01 6.72 9.65
CA SER A 47 -32.92 6.92 8.21
C SER A 47 -31.47 6.96 7.74
N ILE A 48 -30.57 7.53 8.54
CA ILE A 48 -29.13 7.49 8.31
C ILE A 48 -28.61 6.05 8.42
N ILE A 49 -28.88 5.37 9.54
CA ILE A 49 -28.40 3.99 9.79
C ILE A 49 -28.83 3.05 8.67
N SER A 50 -30.08 3.14 8.21
CA SER A 50 -30.61 2.30 7.14
C SER A 50 -30.11 2.68 5.73
N GLY A 51 -29.30 3.72 5.60
CA GLY A 51 -28.80 4.20 4.31
C GLY A 51 -29.87 4.83 3.42
N LYS A 52 -30.94 5.38 4.01
CA LYS A 52 -31.98 6.16 3.31
C LYS A 52 -31.68 7.66 3.27
N GLN A 53 -30.91 8.14 4.25
CA GLN A 53 -30.52 9.54 4.39
C GLN A 53 -29.00 9.67 4.54
N LYS A 54 -28.43 10.72 3.96
CA LYS A 54 -27.01 11.06 4.13
C LYS A 54 -26.82 11.79 5.45
N ILE A 55 -25.72 11.51 6.15
CA ILE A 55 -25.29 12.29 7.31
C ILE A 55 -25.03 13.74 6.86
N SER A 56 -25.70 14.70 7.48
CA SER A 56 -25.50 16.12 7.15
C SER A 56 -24.21 16.64 7.80
N PRO A 57 -23.50 17.60 7.18
CA PRO A 57 -22.34 18.23 7.81
C PRO A 57 -22.64 18.84 9.18
N SER A 58 -23.83 19.45 9.34
CA SER A 58 -24.26 20.00 10.64
C SER A 58 -24.42 18.93 11.72
N LEU A 59 -24.90 17.73 11.36
CA LEU A 59 -25.00 16.62 12.30
C LEU A 59 -23.61 16.11 12.71
N ILE A 60 -22.66 16.03 11.76
CA ILE A 60 -21.27 15.67 12.04
C ILE A 60 -20.64 16.70 12.99
N GLU A 61 -20.80 17.99 12.71
CA GLU A 61 -20.30 19.08 13.57
C GLU A 61 -20.84 18.98 15.00
N LYS A 62 -22.15 18.74 15.16
CA LYS A 62 -22.73 18.49 16.48
C LYS A 62 -22.11 17.26 17.16
N ALA A 63 -21.95 16.17 16.41
CA ALA A 63 -21.42 14.93 16.94
C ALA A 63 -19.98 15.08 17.42
N VAL A 64 -19.07 15.66 16.65
CA VAL A 64 -17.66 15.84 17.05
C VAL A 64 -17.48 16.85 18.20
N ASN A 65 -18.44 17.75 18.39
CA ASN A 65 -18.46 18.67 19.54
C ASN A 65 -18.88 18.00 20.85
N ILE A 66 -19.63 16.89 20.79
CA ILE A 66 -20.19 16.20 21.97
C ILE A 66 -19.46 14.88 22.24
N TRP A 67 -19.09 14.16 21.19
CA TRP A 67 -18.48 12.84 21.24
C TRP A 67 -16.98 12.90 20.95
N PRO A 68 -16.17 12.01 21.57
CA PRO A 68 -14.73 11.96 21.33
C PRO A 68 -14.40 11.23 20.02
N VAL A 69 -14.89 11.74 18.91
CA VAL A 69 -14.70 11.21 17.55
C VAL A 69 -14.29 12.35 16.62
N ASN A 70 -13.66 12.02 15.48
CA ASN A 70 -13.23 12.98 14.47
C ASN A 70 -14.23 13.05 13.33
N GLU A 71 -14.25 14.17 12.60
CA GLU A 71 -15.07 14.30 11.38
C GLU A 71 -14.76 13.18 10.37
N ARG A 72 -13.48 12.79 10.29
CA ARG A 72 -12.98 11.75 9.40
C ARG A 72 -13.64 10.39 9.65
N ASP A 73 -14.03 10.10 10.89
CA ASP A 73 -14.63 8.80 11.26
C ASP A 73 -15.99 8.61 10.57
N PHE A 74 -16.68 9.70 10.21
CA PHE A 74 -17.97 9.67 9.49
C PHE A 74 -17.82 9.50 7.97
N TYR A 75 -16.63 9.74 7.41
CA TYR A 75 -16.40 9.71 5.96
C TYR A 75 -15.70 8.43 5.52
N ILE A 76 -16.46 7.55 4.86
CA ILE A 76 -15.93 6.31 4.29
C ILE A 76 -15.28 6.52 2.91
N VAL A 77 -14.38 5.61 2.55
CA VAL A 77 -13.76 5.56 1.21
C VAL A 77 -14.82 5.23 0.15
N SER A 78 -14.91 6.08 -0.88
CA SER A 78 -15.74 5.83 -2.07
C SER A 78 -15.13 4.74 -2.94
N ASP A 79 -15.96 3.86 -3.48
CA ASP A 79 -15.56 2.84 -4.43
C ASP A 79 -15.90 3.29 -5.86
N ASP A 80 -14.87 3.50 -6.67
CA ASP A 80 -14.96 3.87 -8.09
C ASP A 80 -14.67 2.69 -9.04
N CYS A 81 -14.49 1.48 -8.51
CA CYS A 81 -14.11 0.29 -9.25
C CYS A 81 -15.15 -0.83 -9.01
N SER A 82 -16.42 -0.53 -9.31
CA SER A 82 -17.56 -1.42 -9.04
C SER A 82 -17.54 -2.73 -9.82
N SER A 83 -16.81 -2.80 -10.94
CA SER A 83 -16.59 -4.04 -11.70
C SER A 83 -15.40 -4.86 -11.22
N GLY A 84 -14.66 -4.44 -10.19
CA GLY A 84 -13.46 -5.12 -9.70
C GLY A 84 -12.18 -4.75 -10.46
N ILE A 85 -12.31 -4.30 -11.72
CA ILE A 85 -11.22 -3.74 -12.53
C ILE A 85 -11.66 -2.39 -13.11
N LEU A 86 -10.78 -1.39 -13.03
CA LEU A 86 -10.91 -0.07 -13.64
C LEU A 86 -9.83 0.05 -14.73
N ILE A 87 -10.21 0.50 -15.93
CA ILE A 87 -9.29 0.69 -17.06
C ILE A 87 -9.25 2.17 -17.42
N MET A 88 -8.06 2.67 -17.72
CA MET A 88 -7.82 3.99 -18.28
C MET A 88 -7.12 3.84 -19.62
N THR A 89 -7.72 4.40 -20.67
CA THR A 89 -7.15 4.30 -22.02
C THR A 89 -5.97 5.24 -22.18
N SER A 90 -5.05 4.90 -23.08
CA SER A 90 -3.95 5.77 -23.52
C SER A 90 -4.45 7.16 -23.97
N GLN A 91 -5.60 7.22 -24.63
CA GLN A 91 -6.23 8.48 -25.05
C GLN A 91 -6.70 9.31 -23.85
N ASP A 92 -7.21 8.68 -22.79
CA ASP A 92 -7.57 9.40 -21.56
C ASP A 92 -6.32 9.86 -20.80
N SER A 93 -5.24 9.07 -20.80
CA SER A 93 -3.93 9.50 -20.30
C SER A 93 -3.40 10.71 -21.04
N ILE A 94 -3.48 10.75 -22.38
CA ILE A 94 -3.06 11.93 -23.17
C ILE A 94 -3.83 13.19 -22.76
N LYS A 95 -5.15 13.09 -22.48
CA LYS A 95 -5.96 14.24 -22.04
C LYS A 95 -5.54 14.82 -20.69
N SER A 96 -4.84 14.03 -19.86
CA SER A 96 -4.31 14.48 -18.57
C SER A 96 -2.93 15.13 -18.63
N SER A 97 -2.37 15.30 -19.85
CA SER A 97 -1.01 15.78 -20.06
C SER A 97 -0.72 17.13 -19.38
N ARG A 98 0.44 17.19 -18.72
CA ARG A 98 0.97 18.38 -18.05
C ARG A 98 2.46 18.50 -18.34
N ILE A 99 2.86 19.49 -19.14
CA ILE A 99 4.27 19.83 -19.31
C ILE A 99 4.68 20.76 -18.18
N MET A 100 5.69 20.34 -17.41
CA MET A 100 6.24 21.13 -16.32
C MET A 100 7.66 21.59 -16.65
N GLU A 101 7.94 22.84 -16.33
CA GLU A 101 9.26 23.41 -16.49
C GLU A 101 10.10 23.28 -15.22
N ARG A 102 11.41 23.13 -15.40
CA ARG A 102 12.42 23.30 -14.35
C ARG A 102 13.54 24.17 -14.88
N ALA A 103 13.95 25.15 -14.08
CA ALA A 103 14.91 26.18 -14.50
C ALA A 103 14.51 26.88 -15.84
N GLY A 104 13.21 27.15 -16.01
CA GLY A 104 12.64 27.87 -17.16
C GLY A 104 12.65 27.11 -18.49
N LYS A 105 12.72 25.77 -18.45
CA LYS A 105 12.66 24.91 -19.65
C LYS A 105 11.73 23.72 -19.41
N PRO A 106 10.96 23.27 -20.43
CA PRO A 106 10.24 22.01 -20.37
C PRO A 106 11.16 20.88 -19.93
N TYR A 107 10.79 20.19 -18.85
CA TYR A 107 11.62 19.17 -18.25
C TYR A 107 10.93 17.81 -18.29
N TYR A 108 9.63 17.78 -17.97
CA TYR A 108 8.82 16.58 -17.99
C TYR A 108 7.46 16.83 -18.64
N GLU A 109 6.94 15.82 -19.33
CA GLU A 109 5.51 15.69 -19.60
C GLU A 109 4.93 14.60 -18.69
N TYR A 110 4.03 14.97 -17.78
CA TYR A 110 3.31 14.03 -16.92
C TYR A 110 1.97 13.66 -17.52
N ARG A 111 1.56 12.40 -17.40
CA ARG A 111 0.22 11.91 -17.70
C ARG A 111 -0.23 10.95 -16.59
N ASP A 112 -1.47 11.14 -16.14
CA ASP A 112 -2.14 10.19 -15.25
C ASP A 112 -2.31 8.84 -15.96
N THR A 113 -2.16 7.76 -15.22
CA THR A 113 -2.62 6.42 -15.62
C THR A 113 -3.66 5.90 -14.62
N ALA A 114 -4.11 4.66 -14.77
CA ALA A 114 -5.21 4.10 -13.98
C ALA A 114 -5.00 4.28 -12.47
N MET A 115 -5.91 5.03 -11.85
CA MET A 115 -5.99 5.26 -10.42
C MET A 115 -7.39 4.89 -9.91
N SER A 116 -7.46 4.37 -8.69
CA SER A 116 -8.72 4.16 -7.98
C SER A 116 -8.66 4.81 -6.60
N LYS A 117 -9.78 5.36 -6.16
CA LYS A 117 -9.99 5.84 -4.79
C LYS A 117 -9.78 4.75 -3.72
N THR A 118 -9.87 3.49 -4.11
CA THR A 118 -9.70 2.33 -3.20
C THR A 118 -8.26 1.84 -3.08
N ALA A 119 -7.33 2.39 -3.87
CA ALA A 119 -5.95 1.92 -3.92
C ALA A 119 -4.95 3.06 -3.63
N PRO A 120 -3.82 2.76 -2.97
CA PRO A 120 -2.84 3.78 -2.63
C PRO A 120 -1.84 4.08 -3.76
N PHE A 121 -2.22 3.90 -5.03
CA PHE A 121 -1.37 4.22 -6.19
C PHE A 121 -1.49 5.69 -6.61
N ARG A 122 -0.38 6.29 -7.05
CA ARG A 122 -0.29 7.53 -7.83
C ARG A 122 0.70 7.30 -8.98
N PRO A 123 0.30 6.48 -9.98
CA PRO A 123 1.14 6.09 -11.09
C PRO A 123 1.10 7.15 -12.19
N GLU A 124 2.28 7.60 -12.60
CA GLU A 124 2.43 8.60 -13.65
C GLU A 124 3.26 8.02 -14.80
N TRP A 125 2.83 8.32 -16.03
CA TRP A 125 3.65 8.23 -17.23
C TRP A 125 4.40 9.55 -17.37
N ILE A 126 5.74 9.52 -17.48
CA ILE A 126 6.57 10.73 -17.48
C ILE A 126 7.61 10.69 -18.60
N LEU A 127 7.49 11.62 -19.57
CA LEU A 127 8.43 11.76 -20.67
C LEU A 127 9.57 12.72 -20.33
N GLU A 128 10.81 12.30 -20.55
CA GLU A 128 11.99 13.05 -20.11
C GLU A 128 12.44 14.01 -21.21
N LEU A 129 11.95 15.25 -21.14
CA LEU A 129 12.19 16.28 -22.16
C LEU A 129 13.61 16.85 -22.09
N CYS A 130 14.25 16.76 -20.92
CA CYS A 130 15.62 17.22 -20.73
C CYS A 130 16.63 16.21 -21.29
N LYS A 131 17.42 16.61 -22.29
CA LYS A 131 18.55 15.83 -22.81
C LYS A 131 19.88 16.28 -22.20
N VAL A 132 20.72 15.31 -21.82
CA VAL A 132 22.06 15.53 -21.26
C VAL A 132 23.16 14.83 -22.07
N GLU A 133 24.27 15.53 -22.24
CA GLU A 133 25.44 15.11 -23.03
C GLU A 133 26.36 14.11 -22.31
N ASN A 134 26.15 13.88 -21.01
CA ASN A 134 26.99 12.98 -20.21
C ASN A 134 26.19 12.36 -19.06
N ASN A 135 26.80 11.35 -18.42
CA ASN A 135 26.27 10.67 -17.25
C ASN A 135 26.99 11.18 -15.98
N ASP A 136 27.17 12.49 -15.84
CA ASP A 136 27.76 13.08 -14.62
C ASP A 136 26.66 13.31 -13.57
N PRO A 137 26.75 12.74 -12.36
CA PRO A 137 25.80 13.02 -11.27
C PRO A 137 25.65 14.51 -10.92
N GLU A 138 26.67 15.32 -11.22
CA GLU A 138 26.71 16.76 -11.00
C GLU A 138 26.29 17.58 -12.25
N ASN A 139 25.80 16.95 -13.32
CA ASN A 139 25.40 17.67 -14.53
C ASN A 139 24.39 18.78 -14.21
N PRO A 140 24.70 20.06 -14.53
CA PRO A 140 23.88 21.20 -14.13
C PRO A 140 22.53 21.27 -14.85
N LYS A 141 22.33 20.50 -15.93
CA LYS A 141 21.02 20.39 -16.59
C LYS A 141 20.08 19.50 -15.79
N ALA A 142 20.56 18.53 -15.02
CA ALA A 142 19.73 17.66 -14.21
C ALA A 142 19.09 18.43 -13.05
N GLN A 143 17.76 18.67 -13.13
CA GLN A 143 17.02 19.46 -12.15
C GLN A 143 16.33 18.56 -11.14
N TRP A 144 16.74 18.65 -9.86
CA TRP A 144 16.34 17.75 -8.78
C TRP A 144 14.97 18.09 -8.19
N ASN A 145 14.22 17.06 -7.75
CA ASN A 145 13.15 17.28 -6.79
C ASN A 145 13.71 17.29 -5.35
N ASN A 146 12.85 17.57 -4.37
CA ASN A 146 13.21 17.56 -2.94
C ASN A 146 13.01 16.19 -2.27
N GLY A 147 12.74 15.14 -3.05
CA GLY A 147 12.08 13.93 -2.56
C GLY A 147 10.59 14.15 -2.31
N HIS A 148 9.85 13.07 -2.15
CA HIS A 148 8.41 13.09 -1.87
C HIS A 148 8.02 11.92 -0.96
N PHE A 149 6.87 12.01 -0.28
CA PHE A 149 6.51 11.08 0.79
C PHE A 149 6.18 9.65 0.31
N MET A 150 5.83 9.48 -0.95
CA MET A 150 5.39 8.17 -1.45
C MET A 150 6.61 7.29 -1.73
N HIS A 151 6.46 5.98 -1.54
CA HIS A 151 7.39 5.03 -2.14
C HIS A 151 7.32 5.17 -3.65
N GLN A 152 8.41 4.88 -4.35
CA GLN A 152 8.40 4.90 -5.81
C GLN A 152 9.10 3.67 -6.36
N PHE A 153 8.33 2.88 -7.11
CA PHE A 153 8.87 1.96 -8.09
C PHE A 153 8.86 2.65 -9.46
N THR A 154 9.93 2.49 -10.23
CA THR A 154 10.03 3.06 -11.58
C THR A 154 10.49 2.00 -12.57
N TYR A 155 9.80 1.92 -13.71
CA TYR A 155 10.22 1.13 -14.86
C TYR A 155 10.69 2.07 -15.97
N PHE A 156 11.82 1.77 -16.59
CA PHE A 156 12.47 2.61 -17.60
C PHE A 156 12.16 2.12 -19.03
N ILE A 157 11.94 3.07 -19.95
CA ILE A 157 11.70 2.84 -21.37
C ILE A 157 12.62 3.80 -22.16
N GLY A 158 13.54 3.26 -22.94
CA GLY A 158 14.56 4.02 -23.68
C GLY A 158 15.75 4.44 -22.81
N GLU A 159 16.57 5.35 -23.35
CA GLU A 159 17.85 5.75 -22.77
C GLU A 159 17.72 6.83 -21.67
N VAL A 160 17.33 6.41 -20.47
CA VAL A 160 17.10 7.31 -19.32
C VAL A 160 18.27 7.26 -18.34
N ASN A 161 18.73 8.42 -17.87
CA ASN A 161 19.57 8.50 -16.67
C ASN A 161 18.69 8.71 -15.44
N PHE A 162 18.93 7.93 -14.39
CA PHE A 162 18.31 8.08 -13.08
C PHE A 162 19.33 8.66 -12.10
N TYR A 163 19.07 9.87 -11.62
CA TYR A 163 19.88 10.55 -10.63
C TYR A 163 19.24 10.44 -9.24
N TYR A 164 20.03 10.16 -8.22
CA TYR A 164 19.56 10.10 -6.83
C TYR A 164 20.61 10.59 -5.84
N LYS A 165 20.16 11.05 -4.67
CA LYS A 165 21.03 11.33 -3.52
C LYS A 165 21.02 10.15 -2.56
N ASP A 166 22.19 9.77 -2.08
CA ASP A 166 22.32 8.82 -0.98
C ASP A 166 21.99 9.49 0.38
N PRO A 167 21.93 8.73 1.50
CA PRO A 167 21.66 9.29 2.82
C PRO A 167 22.63 10.38 3.25
N GLU A 168 23.87 10.37 2.76
CA GLU A 168 24.92 11.37 3.02
C GLU A 168 24.77 12.62 2.13
N GLY A 169 23.83 12.61 1.19
CA GLY A 169 23.52 13.72 0.28
C GLY A 169 24.40 13.77 -0.97
N LYS A 170 25.26 12.77 -1.18
CA LYS A 170 26.10 12.65 -2.39
C LYS A 170 25.21 12.22 -3.56
N LYS A 171 25.44 12.84 -4.71
CA LYS A 171 24.72 12.55 -5.95
C LYS A 171 25.31 11.34 -6.65
N HIS A 172 24.43 10.51 -7.19
CA HIS A 172 24.73 9.35 -8.01
C HIS A 172 23.92 9.40 -9.30
N VAL A 173 24.35 8.63 -10.29
CA VAL A 173 23.61 8.41 -11.53
C VAL A 173 23.68 6.92 -11.89
N ALA A 174 22.52 6.36 -12.19
CA ALA A 174 22.38 5.04 -12.79
C ALA A 174 21.93 5.19 -14.24
N ILE A 175 22.64 4.51 -15.14
CA ILE A 175 22.41 4.56 -16.58
C ILE A 175 21.41 3.46 -16.93
N MET A 176 20.16 3.84 -17.22
CA MET A 176 19.06 2.89 -17.44
C MET A 176 18.68 2.76 -18.90
N ASN A 177 18.11 1.62 -19.25
CA ASN A 177 17.55 1.26 -20.54
C ASN A 177 16.16 0.62 -20.37
N THR A 178 15.50 0.33 -21.49
CA THR A 178 14.22 -0.39 -21.50
C THR A 178 14.32 -1.70 -20.73
N GLY A 179 13.39 -1.93 -19.80
CA GLY A 179 13.35 -3.14 -18.97
C GLY A 179 14.01 -2.98 -17.60
N ASP A 180 14.89 -1.99 -17.44
CA ASP A 180 15.49 -1.69 -16.14
C ASP A 180 14.43 -1.14 -15.18
N SER A 181 14.71 -1.24 -13.89
CA SER A 181 13.82 -0.73 -12.85
C SER A 181 14.56 -0.24 -11.62
N MET A 182 13.87 0.57 -10.82
CA MET A 182 14.36 0.96 -9.50
C MET A 182 13.23 1.04 -8.47
N TYR A 183 13.64 0.97 -7.21
CA TYR A 183 12.84 1.33 -6.06
C TYR A 183 13.58 2.39 -5.23
N ILE A 184 12.85 3.39 -4.74
CA ILE A 184 13.33 4.35 -3.75
C ILE A 184 12.38 4.49 -2.57
N THR A 185 12.95 4.70 -1.38
CA THR A 185 12.21 5.01 -0.16
C THR A 185 11.67 6.45 -0.18
N PRO A 186 10.66 6.76 0.65
CA PRO A 186 10.15 8.11 0.86
C PRO A 186 11.26 9.14 1.10
N PHE A 187 11.03 10.34 0.59
CA PHE A 187 11.87 11.52 0.70
C PHE A 187 13.27 11.43 0.07
N THR A 188 13.56 10.39 -0.71
CA THR A 188 14.81 10.29 -1.48
C THR A 188 14.80 11.30 -2.64
N PRO A 189 15.67 12.33 -2.67
CA PRO A 189 15.73 13.29 -3.77
C PRO A 189 16.26 12.64 -5.05
N HIS A 190 15.62 12.92 -6.18
CA HIS A 190 15.96 12.31 -7.47
C HIS A 190 15.56 13.17 -8.68
N THR A 191 16.09 12.80 -9.86
CA THR A 191 15.66 13.32 -11.16
C THR A 191 16.01 12.36 -12.30
N PHE A 192 15.45 12.61 -13.48
CA PHE A 192 15.60 11.82 -14.69
C PHE A 192 15.94 12.74 -15.86
N THR A 193 16.67 12.20 -16.83
CA THR A 193 16.96 12.88 -18.10
C THR A 193 17.08 11.85 -19.22
N THR A 194 16.84 12.28 -20.45
CA THR A 194 17.18 11.50 -21.64
C THR A 194 18.68 11.65 -21.94
N ARG A 195 19.38 10.56 -22.28
CA ARG A 195 20.75 10.65 -22.77
C ARG A 195 20.80 11.23 -24.17
N ASP A 196 21.80 12.06 -24.45
CA ASP A 196 22.03 12.55 -25.81
C ASP A 196 22.33 11.39 -26.78
N GLY A 197 21.92 11.55 -28.03
CA GLY A 197 21.98 10.49 -29.05
C GLY A 197 20.82 9.47 -29.01
N ALA A 198 19.95 9.51 -27.99
CA ALA A 198 18.73 8.70 -27.96
C ALA A 198 17.81 9.01 -29.16
N SER A 199 17.27 7.96 -29.78
CA SER A 199 16.39 8.08 -30.97
C SER A 199 15.08 8.81 -30.67
N GLN A 200 14.61 8.74 -29.43
CA GLN A 200 13.44 9.42 -28.89
C GLN A 200 13.72 9.86 -27.46
N ASN A 201 12.81 10.65 -26.88
CA ASN A 201 12.90 10.94 -25.45
C ASN A 201 12.69 9.65 -24.65
N GLY A 202 13.50 9.48 -23.61
CA GLY A 202 13.27 8.46 -22.62
C GLY A 202 11.95 8.68 -21.89
N LEU A 203 11.41 7.59 -21.36
CA LEU A 203 10.13 7.54 -20.69
C LEU A 203 10.29 6.69 -19.43
N ILE A 204 9.61 7.09 -18.36
CA ILE A 204 9.43 6.24 -17.19
C ILE A 204 7.94 6.03 -16.88
N LEU A 205 7.66 4.87 -16.29
CA LEU A 205 6.43 4.65 -15.54
C LEU A 205 6.78 4.79 -14.05
N ALA A 206 6.56 6.00 -13.52
CA ALA A 206 6.82 6.34 -12.12
C ALA A 206 5.61 5.94 -11.26
N LEU A 207 5.63 4.69 -10.79
CA LEU A 207 4.54 4.10 -10.02
C LEU A 207 4.73 4.41 -8.54
N THR A 208 4.40 5.63 -8.14
CA THR A 208 4.45 6.01 -6.73
C THR A 208 3.27 5.41 -5.97
N TYR A 209 3.48 5.03 -4.71
CA TYR A 209 2.43 4.44 -3.89
C TYR A 209 2.63 4.67 -2.39
N GLY A 210 1.49 4.72 -1.69
CA GLY A 210 1.44 4.76 -0.24
C GLY A 210 1.50 3.35 0.33
N SER A 211 2.20 3.19 1.46
CA SER A 211 2.20 1.96 2.25
C SER A 211 1.54 2.24 3.61
N LYS A 212 1.96 1.58 4.70
CA LYS A 212 1.35 1.68 6.02
C LYS A 212 1.37 3.09 6.61
N LEU A 213 2.41 3.88 6.37
CA LEU A 213 2.57 5.22 6.94
C LEU A 213 1.53 6.26 6.50
N THR A 214 0.87 6.09 5.34
CA THR A 214 -0.12 7.08 4.86
C THR A 214 -1.46 6.97 5.61
N GLY A 215 -2.32 7.98 5.56
CA GLY A 215 -3.68 7.87 6.15
C GLY A 215 -3.65 7.93 7.67
N ASP A 216 -4.26 6.96 8.37
CA ASP A 216 -4.46 7.01 9.83
C ASP A 216 -3.15 7.15 10.61
N ILE A 217 -2.12 6.39 10.23
CA ILE A 217 -0.81 6.44 10.86
C ILE A 217 -0.21 7.85 10.73
N GLN A 218 -0.32 8.48 9.56
CA GLN A 218 0.16 9.86 9.36
C GLN A 218 -0.63 10.85 10.20
N GLN A 219 -1.95 10.70 10.30
CA GLN A 219 -2.80 11.61 11.09
C GLN A 219 -2.49 11.49 12.58
N GLU A 220 -2.34 10.27 13.08
CA GLU A 220 -1.95 10.01 14.47
C GLU A 220 -0.57 10.62 14.77
N LEU A 221 0.44 10.35 13.93
CA LEU A 221 1.77 10.96 14.08
C LEU A 221 1.72 12.49 14.04
N SER A 222 0.86 13.08 13.20
CA SER A 222 0.73 14.54 13.09
C SER A 222 0.11 15.21 14.31
N SER A 223 -0.57 14.43 15.17
CA SER A 223 -1.12 14.92 16.43
C SER A 223 -0.09 14.93 17.57
N LEU A 224 1.07 14.29 17.37
CA LEU A 224 2.15 14.22 18.35
C LEU A 224 3.13 15.38 18.17
N SER A 225 3.84 15.72 19.25
CA SER A 225 5.03 16.56 19.13
C SER A 225 6.10 15.84 18.30
N LEU A 226 7.00 16.60 17.68
CA LEU A 226 8.09 16.01 16.90
C LEU A 226 8.93 15.02 17.75
N ASP A 227 9.22 15.39 19.00
CA ASP A 227 9.97 14.55 19.92
C ASP A 227 9.27 13.21 20.13
N CYS A 228 7.98 13.23 20.53
CA CYS A 228 7.21 12.00 20.77
C CYS A 228 7.03 11.16 19.50
N GLY A 229 6.66 11.80 18.38
CA GLY A 229 6.45 11.09 17.11
C GLY A 229 7.74 10.44 16.59
N SER A 230 8.89 11.07 16.81
CA SER A 230 10.18 10.53 16.38
C SER A 230 10.61 9.27 17.13
N GLN A 231 10.13 9.05 18.36
CA GLN A 231 10.44 7.84 19.14
C GLN A 231 9.90 6.55 18.52
N TYR A 232 8.91 6.63 17.62
CA TYR A 232 8.42 5.46 16.88
C TYR A 232 9.39 4.97 15.79
N ALA A 233 10.39 5.80 15.41
CA ALA A 233 11.39 5.41 14.42
C ALA A 233 12.56 4.66 15.09
N LEU A 234 12.40 3.35 15.26
CA LEU A 234 13.44 2.47 15.82
C LEU A 234 14.71 2.45 14.95
N ASP A 235 15.88 2.28 15.57
CA ASP A 235 17.17 2.25 14.87
C ASP A 235 17.40 0.91 14.16
N PHE A 236 17.09 0.89 12.86
CA PHE A 236 17.27 -0.27 11.98
C PHE A 236 18.48 -0.09 11.05
N THR A 237 19.47 0.71 11.45
CA THR A 237 20.68 0.99 10.65
C THR A 237 21.56 -0.24 10.41
N ASN A 238 21.48 -1.24 11.29
CA ASN A 238 22.06 -2.57 11.14
C ASN A 238 21.26 -3.58 11.97
N HIS A 239 21.57 -4.86 11.81
CA HIS A 239 20.82 -5.96 12.43
C HIS A 239 20.91 -5.94 13.97
N GLU A 240 22.07 -5.62 14.54
CA GLU A 240 22.29 -5.54 15.98
C GLU A 240 21.49 -4.39 16.62
N ASN A 241 21.48 -3.22 15.99
CA ASN A 241 20.70 -2.07 16.44
C ASN A 241 19.19 -2.34 16.34
N ALA A 242 18.75 -2.99 15.26
CA ALA A 242 17.34 -3.34 15.09
C ALA A 242 16.88 -4.34 16.15
N SER A 243 17.68 -5.39 16.41
CA SER A 243 17.41 -6.38 17.45
C SER A 243 17.34 -5.76 18.84
N LEU A 244 18.29 -4.86 19.17
CA LEU A 244 18.27 -4.13 20.43
C LEU A 244 17.04 -3.23 20.56
N SER A 245 16.77 -2.40 19.54
CA SER A 245 15.67 -1.43 19.57
C SER A 245 14.32 -2.11 19.78
N LEU A 246 14.08 -3.25 19.15
CA LEU A 246 12.86 -4.04 19.35
C LEU A 246 12.79 -4.62 20.78
N LEU A 247 13.89 -5.19 21.28
CA LEU A 247 13.95 -5.73 22.62
C LEU A 247 13.71 -4.65 23.69
N GLU A 248 14.38 -3.51 23.57
CA GLU A 248 14.22 -2.35 24.47
C GLU A 248 12.78 -1.83 24.42
N TYR A 249 12.23 -1.61 23.23
CA TYR A 249 10.87 -1.12 23.06
C TYR A 249 9.85 -1.98 23.81
N TYR A 250 9.84 -3.30 23.58
CA TYR A 250 8.89 -4.18 24.27
C TYR A 250 9.18 -4.41 25.76
N PHE A 251 10.45 -4.35 26.15
CA PHE A 251 10.83 -4.41 27.56
C PHE A 251 10.30 -3.18 28.33
N GLU A 252 10.47 -1.99 27.77
CA GLU A 252 10.01 -0.73 28.34
C GLU A 252 8.48 -0.67 28.43
N LEU A 253 7.76 -1.10 27.40
CA LEU A 253 6.30 -1.21 27.42
C LEU A 253 5.78 -2.06 28.59
N SER A 254 6.57 -3.02 29.04
CA SER A 254 6.18 -3.95 30.10
C SER A 254 6.41 -3.42 31.53
N ASN A 255 7.13 -2.30 31.70
CA ASN A 255 7.54 -1.76 33.01
C ASN A 255 8.14 -2.82 33.96
N LEU A 256 8.90 -3.77 33.41
CA LEU A 256 9.55 -4.81 34.21
C LEU A 256 10.87 -4.28 34.76
N THR A 257 11.18 -4.59 36.03
CA THR A 257 12.56 -4.46 36.49
C THR A 257 13.43 -5.52 35.83
N LYS A 258 14.73 -5.25 35.69
CA LYS A 258 15.68 -6.22 35.11
C LYS A 258 15.69 -7.53 35.91
N GLU A 259 15.57 -7.49 37.23
CA GLU A 259 15.48 -8.69 38.09
C GLU A 259 14.20 -9.48 37.82
N LYS A 260 13.07 -8.79 37.67
CA LYS A 260 11.80 -9.46 37.34
C LYS A 260 11.87 -10.11 35.96
N PHE A 261 12.49 -9.44 35.00
CA PHE A 261 12.67 -9.96 33.65
C PHE A 261 13.60 -11.16 33.63
N ALA A 262 14.75 -11.11 34.32
CA ALA A 262 15.66 -12.24 34.53
C ALA A 262 14.93 -13.44 35.14
N LYS A 263 14.09 -13.21 36.15
CA LYS A 263 13.29 -14.28 36.76
C LYS A 263 12.27 -14.88 35.80
N ARG A 264 11.67 -14.08 34.90
CA ARG A 264 10.69 -14.58 33.91
C ARG A 264 11.36 -15.39 32.80
N THR A 265 12.54 -14.98 32.36
CA THR A 265 13.29 -15.65 31.29
C THR A 265 14.15 -16.80 31.80
N ASN A 266 14.48 -16.82 33.10
CA ASN A 266 15.50 -17.68 33.70
C ASN A 266 16.91 -17.45 33.12
N PHE A 267 17.17 -16.26 32.59
CA PHE A 267 18.51 -15.82 32.19
C PHE A 267 19.25 -15.15 33.35
N SER A 268 20.57 -15.24 33.32
CA SER A 268 21.40 -14.46 34.25
C SER A 268 21.30 -12.96 33.92
N MET A 269 21.57 -12.12 34.91
CA MET A 269 21.66 -10.67 34.69
C MET A 269 22.75 -10.32 33.67
N GLU A 270 23.82 -11.11 33.60
CA GLU A 270 24.90 -10.95 32.62
C GLU A 270 24.43 -11.24 31.19
N THR A 271 23.75 -12.37 30.96
CA THR A 271 23.19 -12.69 29.64
C THR A 271 22.22 -11.61 29.15
N LEU A 272 21.36 -11.11 30.05
CA LEU A 272 20.47 -10.00 29.70
C LEU A 272 21.25 -8.73 29.37
N ALA A 273 22.26 -8.39 30.17
CA ALA A 273 23.11 -7.23 29.90
C ALA A 273 23.83 -7.36 28.54
N ASP A 274 24.26 -8.55 28.15
CA ASP A 274 24.88 -8.77 26.85
C ASP A 274 23.90 -8.54 25.69
N PHE A 275 22.63 -8.92 25.84
CA PHE A 275 21.58 -8.60 24.87
C PHE A 275 21.35 -7.09 24.77
N PHE A 276 21.17 -6.40 25.91
CA PHE A 276 20.94 -4.95 25.95
C PHE A 276 22.17 -4.11 25.59
N THR A 277 23.35 -4.71 25.46
CA THR A 277 24.57 -4.03 25.01
C THR A 277 25.06 -4.50 23.64
N LYS A 278 24.27 -5.34 22.94
CA LYS A 278 24.59 -5.93 21.63
C LYS A 278 25.86 -6.79 21.63
N LYS A 279 26.39 -7.18 22.79
CA LYS A 279 27.54 -8.11 22.88
C LYS A 279 27.16 -9.51 22.41
N LYS A 280 25.89 -9.87 22.56
CA LYS A 280 25.32 -11.13 22.09
C LYS A 280 23.94 -10.83 21.49
N LEU A 281 23.61 -11.46 20.37
CA LEU A 281 22.24 -11.49 19.87
C LEU A 281 21.50 -12.71 20.43
N PRO A 282 20.23 -12.58 20.84
CA PRO A 282 19.44 -13.74 21.21
C PRO A 282 19.27 -14.69 20.01
N THR A 283 19.50 -15.98 20.24
CA THR A 283 19.09 -17.03 19.30
C THR A 283 17.57 -17.10 19.17
N PHE A 284 17.06 -17.76 18.13
CA PHE A 284 15.60 -17.89 17.94
C PHE A 284 14.88 -18.56 19.13
N ASP A 285 15.50 -19.56 19.77
CA ASP A 285 14.91 -20.18 20.96
C ASP A 285 14.97 -19.25 22.19
N GLU A 286 16.03 -18.46 22.34
CA GLU A 286 16.09 -17.40 23.36
C GLU A 286 15.03 -16.31 23.09
N LEU A 287 14.78 -15.93 21.82
CA LEU A 287 13.70 -15.01 21.45
C LEU A 287 12.33 -15.54 21.85
N LYS A 288 12.05 -16.85 21.71
CA LYS A 288 10.77 -17.42 22.20
C LYS A 288 10.61 -17.28 23.71
N ILE A 289 11.69 -17.47 24.47
CA ILE A 289 11.69 -17.30 25.92
C ILE A 289 11.44 -15.83 26.29
N ILE A 290 12.13 -14.91 25.62
CA ILE A 290 11.97 -13.46 25.79
C ILE A 290 10.53 -13.03 25.44
N ALA A 291 10.04 -13.42 24.28
CA ALA A 291 8.70 -13.10 23.81
C ALA A 291 7.63 -13.55 24.81
N LYS A 292 7.75 -14.79 25.33
CA LYS A 292 6.87 -15.29 26.40
C LYS A 292 6.97 -14.45 27.68
N ALA A 293 8.18 -14.03 28.08
CA ALA A 293 8.38 -13.21 29.27
C ALA A 293 7.77 -11.80 29.15
N LEU A 294 7.76 -11.24 27.93
CA LEU A 294 7.18 -9.94 27.56
C LEU A 294 5.71 -10.03 27.12
N ASN A 295 5.16 -11.25 27.00
CA ASN A 295 3.80 -11.49 26.51
C ASN A 295 3.55 -10.96 25.08
N VAL A 296 4.49 -11.24 24.18
CA VAL A 296 4.43 -10.91 22.74
C VAL A 296 4.76 -12.15 21.90
N ASN A 297 4.64 -12.07 20.58
CA ASN A 297 5.11 -13.13 19.69
C ASN A 297 6.60 -12.95 19.39
N SER A 298 7.31 -14.03 19.06
CA SER A 298 8.71 -13.93 18.65
C SER A 298 8.89 -13.05 17.40
N ARG A 299 7.89 -13.02 16.51
CA ARG A 299 7.86 -12.12 15.34
C ARG A 299 8.05 -10.65 15.72
N ASP A 300 7.48 -10.23 16.83
CA ASP A 300 7.50 -8.83 17.27
C ASP A 300 8.91 -8.39 17.72
N LEU A 301 9.80 -9.37 17.98
CA LEU A 301 11.19 -9.15 18.38
C LEU A 301 12.19 -9.44 17.25
N MET A 302 11.71 -9.84 16.07
CA MET A 302 12.56 -10.17 14.94
C MET A 302 12.73 -8.94 14.04
N PRO A 303 13.96 -8.44 13.87
CA PRO A 303 14.23 -7.40 12.88
C PRO A 303 14.16 -7.97 11.45
N ASN A 304 14.30 -7.09 10.46
CA ASN A 304 14.48 -7.53 9.07
C ASN A 304 15.77 -8.35 8.93
N ASP A 305 15.75 -9.36 8.06
CA ASP A 305 16.90 -10.20 7.76
C ASP A 305 18.00 -9.42 7.00
N LEU A 306 17.62 -8.42 6.22
CA LEU A 306 18.50 -7.60 5.40
C LEU A 306 18.37 -6.12 5.74
N THR A 307 19.51 -5.44 5.79
CA THR A 307 19.58 -3.96 5.76
C THR A 307 19.81 -3.54 4.31
N GLU A 308 18.76 -3.02 3.67
CA GLU A 308 18.79 -2.62 2.26
C GLU A 308 19.09 -1.12 2.09
N SER A 309 19.66 -0.77 0.94
CA SER A 309 19.81 0.63 0.52
C SER A 309 18.45 1.30 0.34
N LYS A 310 18.38 2.61 0.61
CA LYS A 310 17.21 3.44 0.29
C LYS A 310 16.91 3.53 -1.21
N VAL A 311 17.90 3.22 -2.03
CA VAL A 311 17.80 3.16 -3.50
C VAL A 311 18.25 1.78 -3.96
N ILE A 312 17.36 1.07 -4.63
CA ILE A 312 17.61 -0.24 -5.22
C ILE A 312 17.46 -0.09 -6.74
N VAL A 313 18.52 -0.41 -7.47
CA VAL A 313 18.53 -0.47 -8.93
C VAL A 313 18.62 -1.93 -9.35
N LYS A 314 17.82 -2.32 -10.34
CA LYS A 314 17.88 -3.65 -10.93
C LYS A 314 17.82 -3.52 -12.46
N THR A 315 18.88 -3.94 -13.13
CA THR A 315 18.91 -3.98 -14.59
C THR A 315 18.15 -5.20 -15.10
N HIS A 316 17.66 -5.15 -16.34
CA HIS A 316 16.83 -6.23 -16.90
C HIS A 316 17.54 -7.59 -16.90
N ASP A 317 18.84 -7.61 -17.20
CA ASP A 317 19.69 -8.81 -17.21
C ASP A 317 19.91 -9.44 -15.83
N GLN A 318 19.60 -8.71 -14.75
CA GLN A 318 19.63 -9.21 -13.37
C GLN A 318 18.28 -9.79 -12.92
N CYS A 319 17.24 -9.74 -13.78
CA CYS A 319 15.93 -10.27 -13.42
C CYS A 319 15.93 -11.79 -13.40
N ASP A 320 15.60 -12.36 -12.25
CA ASP A 320 15.09 -13.73 -12.20
C ASP A 320 13.78 -13.80 -12.99
N HIS A 321 13.59 -14.89 -13.74
CA HIS A 321 12.41 -15.09 -14.56
C HIS A 321 11.89 -16.52 -14.51
N TRP A 322 10.59 -16.69 -14.71
CA TRP A 322 9.93 -17.99 -14.72
C TRP A 322 8.63 -17.98 -15.52
N LYS A 323 8.20 -19.15 -15.98
CA LYS A 323 6.91 -19.34 -16.66
C LYS A 323 5.77 -19.55 -15.67
N TYR A 324 4.59 -19.06 -16.02
CA TYR A 324 3.38 -19.25 -15.23
C TYR A 324 2.10 -19.30 -16.09
N PRO A 325 1.07 -20.08 -15.73
CA PRO A 325 1.21 -21.28 -14.89
C PRO A 325 2.12 -22.29 -15.61
N GLU A 326 2.16 -23.56 -15.19
CA GLU A 326 3.03 -24.58 -15.82
C GLU A 326 2.78 -24.73 -17.33
N SER A 327 1.62 -24.31 -17.84
CA SER A 327 1.30 -24.25 -19.27
C SER A 327 2.10 -23.19 -20.05
N GLY A 328 2.70 -22.21 -19.37
CA GLY A 328 3.49 -21.14 -19.98
C GLY A 328 2.67 -20.04 -20.65
N ASN A 329 1.49 -19.71 -20.12
CA ASN A 329 0.69 -18.57 -20.61
C ASN A 329 1.42 -17.22 -20.41
N TYR A 330 2.33 -17.16 -19.44
CA TYR A 330 3.10 -15.98 -19.08
C TYR A 330 4.57 -16.33 -18.82
N GLU A 331 5.46 -15.37 -19.05
CA GLU A 331 6.82 -15.35 -18.51
C GLU A 331 6.99 -14.08 -17.66
N PHE A 332 7.26 -14.27 -16.37
CA PHE A 332 7.46 -13.20 -15.40
C PHE A 332 8.93 -12.88 -15.28
N TYR A 333 9.27 -11.60 -15.23
CA TYR A 333 10.59 -11.07 -14.87
C TYR A 333 10.43 -10.27 -13.57
N GLU A 334 11.14 -10.67 -12.51
CA GLU A 334 11.08 -9.98 -11.22
C GLU A 334 11.89 -8.70 -11.24
N LEU A 335 11.21 -7.56 -11.16
CA LEU A 335 11.82 -6.23 -11.20
C LEU A 335 12.31 -5.79 -9.81
N ALA A 336 12.83 -4.56 -9.70
CA ALA A 336 13.30 -3.99 -8.45
C ALA A 336 12.22 -4.05 -7.35
N SER A 337 12.60 -4.57 -6.18
CA SER A 337 11.75 -4.68 -5.00
C SER A 337 12.59 -4.56 -3.73
N THR A 338 11.94 -4.46 -2.57
CA THR A 338 12.57 -4.34 -1.25
C THR A 338 11.94 -5.35 -0.30
N THR A 339 12.77 -6.01 0.51
CA THR A 339 12.28 -6.91 1.56
C THR A 339 11.59 -6.16 2.70
N ALA A 340 11.87 -4.86 2.88
CA ALA A 340 11.18 -4.01 3.85
C ALA A 340 9.69 -3.78 3.52
N LEU A 341 9.27 -4.01 2.27
CA LEU A 341 7.87 -3.96 1.84
C LEU A 341 7.47 -5.30 1.20
N PRO A 342 7.27 -6.37 1.99
CA PRO A 342 7.05 -7.71 1.46
C PRO A 342 5.79 -7.85 0.59
N HIS A 343 4.87 -6.89 0.70
CA HIS A 343 3.65 -6.82 -0.09
C HIS A 343 3.77 -5.91 -1.34
N SER A 344 4.95 -5.38 -1.65
CA SER A 344 5.25 -4.67 -2.89
C SER A 344 6.01 -5.59 -3.84
N LYS A 345 5.41 -5.92 -4.98
CA LYS A 345 6.02 -6.83 -5.97
C LYS A 345 5.80 -6.29 -7.38
N ALA A 346 6.88 -6.09 -8.13
CA ALA A 346 6.84 -5.54 -9.47
C ALA A 346 7.33 -6.59 -10.48
N PHE A 347 6.65 -6.66 -11.62
CA PHE A 347 6.93 -7.64 -12.67
C PHE A 347 6.79 -7.01 -14.05
N GLU A 348 7.73 -7.32 -14.94
CA GLU A 348 7.47 -7.31 -16.38
C GLU A 348 6.95 -8.71 -16.73
N ILE A 349 5.91 -8.78 -17.56
CA ILE A 349 5.27 -10.04 -17.93
C ILE A 349 5.10 -10.10 -19.44
N ASP A 350 5.74 -11.09 -20.06
CA ASP A 350 5.45 -11.48 -21.43
C ASP A 350 4.22 -12.39 -21.42
N VAL A 351 3.18 -12.00 -22.16
CA VAL A 351 1.92 -12.73 -22.31
C VAL A 351 2.00 -13.53 -23.61
N SER A 352 1.91 -14.86 -23.50
CA SER A 352 1.92 -15.76 -24.65
C SER A 352 0.50 -15.99 -25.17
N SER A 353 0.38 -16.17 -26.50
CA SER A 353 -0.90 -16.50 -27.13
C SER A 353 -1.43 -17.82 -26.57
N SER A 354 -2.64 -17.78 -26.04
CA SER A 354 -3.30 -18.94 -25.42
C SER A 354 -4.81 -18.82 -25.62
N GLU A 355 -5.45 -19.94 -25.94
CA GLU A 355 -6.92 -20.07 -26.01
C GLU A 355 -7.52 -20.51 -24.65
N ASP A 356 -6.68 -20.67 -23.61
CA ASP A 356 -7.12 -21.11 -22.29
C ASP A 356 -8.04 -20.07 -21.64
N LEU A 357 -9.27 -20.44 -21.31
CA LEU A 357 -10.25 -19.55 -20.68
C LEU A 357 -10.08 -19.43 -19.16
N ASN A 358 -9.18 -20.20 -18.54
CA ASN A 358 -8.97 -20.17 -17.10
C ASN A 358 -8.53 -18.79 -16.62
N LEU A 359 -9.17 -18.28 -15.56
CA LEU A 359 -8.76 -17.07 -14.86
C LEU A 359 -7.60 -17.41 -13.91
N ASP A 360 -6.44 -17.62 -14.52
CA ASP A 360 -5.22 -18.15 -13.91
C ASP A 360 -4.52 -17.18 -12.92
N LEU A 361 -4.96 -15.92 -12.83
CA LEU A 361 -4.43 -14.94 -11.88
C LEU A 361 -5.48 -14.55 -10.83
N LYS A 362 -5.15 -14.74 -9.54
CA LYS A 362 -5.96 -14.26 -8.41
C LYS A 362 -5.07 -13.91 -7.21
N VAL A 363 -4.84 -12.63 -6.97
CA VAL A 363 -3.88 -12.15 -5.97
C VAL A 363 -4.55 -11.27 -4.92
N GLY A 364 -4.22 -11.47 -3.64
CA GLY A 364 -4.77 -10.70 -2.51
C GLY A 364 -4.22 -9.29 -2.32
N LEU A 365 -3.60 -8.72 -3.36
CA LEU A 365 -2.98 -7.38 -3.35
C LEU A 365 -3.66 -6.49 -4.39
N HIS A 366 -3.59 -5.17 -4.20
CA HIS A 366 -3.97 -4.22 -5.25
C HIS A 366 -2.98 -4.36 -6.40
N GLN A 367 -3.44 -4.30 -7.65
CA GLN A 367 -2.55 -4.39 -8.80
C GLN A 367 -2.76 -3.21 -9.73
N TYR A 368 -1.68 -2.55 -10.10
CA TYR A 368 -1.59 -1.65 -11.23
C TYR A 368 -1.02 -2.43 -12.42
N VAL A 369 -1.58 -2.22 -13.60
CA VAL A 369 -1.18 -2.86 -14.85
C VAL A 369 -1.02 -1.80 -15.93
N TYR A 370 0.00 -1.92 -16.77
CA TYR A 370 0.19 -1.07 -17.95
C TYR A 370 0.64 -1.93 -19.13
N ASN A 371 0.03 -1.76 -20.30
CA ASN A 371 0.48 -2.43 -21.51
C ASN A 371 1.68 -1.68 -22.12
N ILE A 372 2.88 -2.21 -21.88
CA ILE A 372 4.15 -1.70 -22.41
C ILE A 372 4.53 -2.31 -23.77
N GLY A 373 3.78 -3.30 -24.24
CA GLY A 373 3.96 -3.92 -25.55
C GLY A 373 3.41 -3.07 -26.70
N ASP A 374 3.55 -3.59 -27.91
CA ASP A 374 3.11 -2.98 -29.17
C ASP A 374 1.77 -3.56 -29.70
N SER A 375 1.20 -4.51 -28.96
CA SER A 375 -0.01 -5.24 -29.33
C SER A 375 -1.13 -5.07 -28.30
N ALA A 376 -2.37 -5.17 -28.76
CA ALA A 376 -3.52 -5.21 -27.86
C ALA A 376 -3.63 -6.58 -27.18
N LEU A 377 -3.90 -6.55 -25.88
CA LEU A 377 -4.24 -7.73 -25.10
C LEU A 377 -5.74 -7.72 -24.77
N THR A 378 -6.25 -8.87 -24.35
CA THR A 378 -7.58 -9.00 -23.75
C THR A 378 -7.42 -9.31 -22.27
N ILE A 379 -8.14 -8.57 -21.42
CA ILE A 379 -8.30 -8.90 -20.00
C ILE A 379 -9.71 -9.46 -19.77
N ASN A 380 -9.79 -10.64 -19.16
CA ASN A 380 -11.04 -11.28 -18.75
C ASN A 380 -11.06 -11.40 -17.24
N TRP A 381 -12.21 -11.20 -16.60
CA TRP A 381 -12.32 -11.36 -15.14
C TRP A 381 -13.74 -11.68 -14.69
N ASN A 382 -13.85 -12.25 -13.49
CA ASN A 382 -15.11 -12.48 -12.82
C ASN A 382 -15.21 -11.62 -11.56
N TYR A 383 -16.31 -10.90 -11.38
CA TYR A 383 -16.58 -10.12 -10.18
C TYR A 383 -18.07 -10.12 -9.87
N GLU A 384 -18.44 -10.42 -8.62
CA GLU A 384 -19.83 -10.50 -8.17
C GLU A 384 -20.76 -11.31 -9.09
N ASN A 385 -20.35 -12.55 -9.41
CA ASN A 385 -21.09 -13.47 -10.28
C ASN A 385 -21.33 -12.95 -11.71
N LYS A 386 -20.60 -11.91 -12.15
CA LYS A 386 -20.60 -11.42 -13.52
C LYS A 386 -19.24 -11.66 -14.15
N THR A 387 -19.25 -12.02 -15.42
CA THR A 387 -18.05 -12.13 -16.27
C THR A 387 -17.90 -10.87 -17.10
N TYR A 388 -16.68 -10.39 -17.21
CA TYR A 388 -16.32 -9.21 -17.97
C TYR A 388 -15.13 -9.50 -18.87
N GLN A 389 -15.07 -8.77 -19.98
CA GLN A 389 -13.99 -8.81 -20.94
C GLN A 389 -13.76 -7.41 -21.49
N LYS A 390 -12.49 -6.99 -21.57
CA LYS A 390 -12.08 -5.72 -22.19
C LYS A 390 -10.77 -5.89 -22.93
N SER A 391 -10.54 -5.03 -23.92
CA SER A 391 -9.22 -4.88 -24.54
C SER A 391 -8.35 -3.94 -23.70
N LEU A 392 -7.06 -4.24 -23.64
CA LEU A 392 -6.01 -3.42 -23.08
C LEU A 392 -5.01 -3.12 -24.20
N ASN A 393 -5.18 -2.00 -24.88
CA ASN A 393 -4.33 -1.59 -26.00
C ASN A 393 -2.96 -1.10 -25.51
N PRO A 394 -1.94 -1.00 -26.38
CA PRO A 394 -0.67 -0.37 -26.04
C PRO A 394 -0.87 1.00 -25.37
N GLY A 395 -0.23 1.20 -24.23
CA GLY A 395 -0.34 2.41 -23.43
C GLY A 395 -1.61 2.52 -22.57
N ASP A 396 -2.56 1.58 -22.67
CA ASP A 396 -3.67 1.49 -21.72
C ASP A 396 -3.16 0.96 -20.36
N SER A 397 -3.87 1.35 -19.30
CA SER A 397 -3.56 0.95 -17.93
C SER A 397 -4.80 0.46 -17.20
N ALA A 398 -4.59 -0.34 -16.16
CA ALA A 398 -5.69 -0.86 -15.34
C ALA A 398 -5.32 -0.92 -13.86
N TYR A 399 -6.34 -0.75 -13.02
CA TYR A 399 -6.32 -1.10 -11.61
C TYR A 399 -7.18 -2.35 -11.39
N ILE A 400 -6.65 -3.33 -10.65
CA ILE A 400 -7.33 -4.58 -10.28
C ILE A 400 -7.44 -4.65 -8.75
N LYS A 401 -8.66 -4.84 -8.24
CA LYS A 401 -8.90 -5.04 -6.80
C LYS A 401 -8.28 -6.36 -6.30
N PRO A 402 -7.91 -6.44 -5.01
CA PRO A 402 -7.54 -7.68 -4.36
C PRO A 402 -8.56 -8.81 -4.61
N PHE A 403 -8.05 -10.02 -4.82
CA PHE A 403 -8.79 -11.27 -5.02
C PHE A 403 -9.74 -11.35 -6.22
N VAL A 404 -9.70 -10.39 -7.16
CA VAL A 404 -10.43 -10.50 -8.42
C VAL A 404 -9.74 -11.53 -9.33
N PRO A 405 -10.37 -12.68 -9.63
CA PRO A 405 -9.82 -13.63 -10.58
C PRO A 405 -9.86 -13.05 -11.99
N HIS A 406 -8.75 -13.10 -12.71
CA HIS A 406 -8.60 -12.55 -14.06
C HIS A 406 -7.56 -13.34 -14.86
N ASN A 407 -7.45 -13.04 -16.14
CA ASN A 407 -6.34 -13.46 -16.99
C ASN A 407 -6.03 -12.38 -18.05
N PHE A 408 -4.85 -12.48 -18.68
CA PHE A 408 -4.51 -11.75 -19.89
C PHE A 408 -4.33 -12.74 -21.04
N ARG A 409 -4.83 -12.39 -22.23
CA ARG A 409 -4.74 -13.20 -23.45
C ARG A 409 -4.34 -12.35 -24.64
N GLY A 410 -3.74 -13.00 -25.63
CA GLY A 410 -3.06 -12.38 -26.76
C GLY A 410 -1.56 -12.62 -26.69
N ASN A 411 -0.79 -11.89 -27.49
CA ASN A 411 0.66 -11.93 -27.47
C ASN A 411 1.16 -10.50 -27.24
N GLY A 412 1.83 -10.21 -26.12
CA GLY A 412 2.25 -8.85 -25.77
C GLY A 412 3.00 -8.79 -24.44
N LYS A 413 3.23 -7.58 -23.93
CA LYS A 413 4.04 -7.35 -22.73
C LYS A 413 3.35 -6.35 -21.80
N ILE A 414 3.28 -6.67 -20.51
CA ILE A 414 2.68 -5.79 -19.50
C ILE A 414 3.63 -5.55 -18.33
N LEU A 415 3.54 -4.35 -17.76
CA LEU A 415 4.13 -4.03 -16.46
C LEU A 415 3.04 -4.20 -15.39
N ILE A 416 3.34 -4.93 -14.31
CA ILE A 416 2.47 -5.06 -13.14
C ILE A 416 3.20 -4.62 -11.88
N LEU A 417 2.59 -3.71 -11.11
CA LEU A 417 2.97 -3.43 -9.73
C LEU A 417 1.87 -3.88 -8.78
N ARG A 418 2.18 -4.81 -7.88
CA ARG A 418 1.29 -5.28 -6.82
C ARG A 418 1.68 -4.65 -5.50
N ILE A 419 0.72 -4.06 -4.78
CA ILE A 419 0.97 -3.47 -3.46
C ILE A 419 -0.06 -3.90 -2.42
N GLY A 420 0.39 -4.03 -1.18
CA GLY A 420 -0.46 -4.20 -0.02
C GLY A 420 -1.26 -2.94 0.29
N GLY A 421 -2.57 -3.09 0.48
CA GLY A 421 -3.39 -2.04 1.05
C GLY A 421 -3.17 -1.93 2.56
N LYS A 422 -4.08 -1.25 3.26
CA LYS A 422 -4.05 -1.21 4.74
C LYS A 422 -4.31 -2.57 5.39
N ILE A 423 -4.99 -3.47 4.69
CA ILE A 423 -5.40 -4.78 5.19
C ILE A 423 -4.21 -5.74 5.41
N SER A 424 -3.24 -5.83 4.49
CA SER A 424 -2.18 -6.86 4.59
C SER A 424 -1.27 -6.67 5.80
N GLY A 425 -0.69 -7.74 6.36
CA GLY A 425 0.16 -7.63 7.57
C GLY A 425 -0.65 -7.73 8.86
N ASP A 426 -0.52 -6.78 9.78
CA ASP A 426 -1.08 -6.92 11.13
C ASP A 426 -2.61 -6.92 11.14
N SER A 427 -3.28 -6.03 10.40
CA SER A 427 -4.74 -6.05 10.27
C SER A 427 -5.27 -7.37 9.69
N GLN A 428 -4.53 -8.00 8.77
CA GLN A 428 -4.88 -9.31 8.23
C GLN A 428 -4.75 -10.41 9.28
N ARG A 429 -3.71 -10.34 10.14
CA ARG A 429 -3.53 -11.30 11.24
C ARG A 429 -4.60 -11.15 12.31
N GLU A 430 -4.94 -9.90 12.65
CA GLU A 430 -6.03 -9.60 13.57
C GLU A 430 -7.37 -10.13 13.03
N LEU A 431 -7.70 -9.86 11.76
CA LEU A 431 -8.91 -10.41 11.13
C LEU A 431 -8.90 -11.95 11.12
N SER A 432 -7.72 -12.56 10.98
CA SER A 432 -7.58 -14.02 11.04
C SER A 432 -7.88 -14.58 12.43
N PHE A 433 -7.52 -13.85 13.49
CA PHE A 433 -7.89 -14.18 14.87
C PHE A 433 -9.39 -13.96 15.13
N VAL A 434 -9.97 -12.88 14.60
CA VAL A 434 -11.43 -12.58 14.67
C VAL A 434 -12.27 -13.66 13.99
N GLY A 435 -11.73 -14.24 12.92
CA GLY A 435 -12.31 -15.39 12.22
C GLY A 435 -13.28 -15.01 11.09
N ARG A 436 -13.49 -15.97 10.19
CA ARG A 436 -14.28 -15.77 8.96
C ARG A 436 -15.75 -15.45 9.24
N GLU A 437 -16.34 -16.07 10.26
CA GLU A 437 -17.76 -15.87 10.61
C GLU A 437 -18.05 -14.42 11.01
N ASN A 438 -17.11 -13.77 11.69
CA ASN A 438 -17.24 -12.39 12.13
C ASN A 438 -16.81 -11.37 11.07
N THR A 439 -16.21 -11.82 9.95
CA THR A 439 -15.73 -10.92 8.88
C THR A 439 -16.86 -10.11 8.27
N GLN A 440 -18.09 -10.64 8.20
CA GLN A 440 -19.23 -9.89 7.69
C GLN A 440 -19.50 -8.62 8.50
N ARG A 441 -19.46 -8.72 9.84
CA ARG A 441 -19.65 -7.57 10.73
C ARG A 441 -18.45 -6.63 10.72
N ALA A 442 -17.24 -7.15 10.58
CA ALA A 442 -16.04 -6.32 10.42
C ALA A 442 -16.07 -5.49 9.12
N ILE A 443 -16.60 -6.04 8.02
CA ILE A 443 -16.80 -5.30 6.76
C ILE A 443 -17.92 -4.28 6.90
N SER A 444 -18.97 -4.62 7.64
CA SER A 444 -20.15 -3.79 7.78
C SER A 444 -20.93 -4.15 9.03
N GLU A 445 -21.01 -3.21 9.97
CA GLU A 445 -21.88 -3.38 11.13
C GLU A 445 -23.34 -3.19 10.73
N THR A 446 -24.20 -4.12 11.12
CA THR A 446 -25.62 -4.15 10.71
C THR A 446 -26.58 -4.32 11.87
N MET A 447 -26.07 -4.38 13.10
CA MET A 447 -26.86 -4.57 14.31
C MET A 447 -26.30 -3.76 15.47
N GLN A 448 -27.13 -3.52 16.49
CA GLN A 448 -26.65 -2.96 17.75
C GLN A 448 -25.76 -3.97 18.49
N TRP A 449 -24.86 -3.48 19.35
CA TRP A 449 -23.94 -4.34 20.12
C TRP A 449 -24.63 -5.23 21.16
N PHE A 450 -25.94 -5.06 21.35
CA PHE A 450 -26.80 -5.85 22.22
C PHE A 450 -28.18 -6.04 21.55
N ASP A 451 -28.98 -6.98 22.06
CA ASP A 451 -30.39 -7.12 21.64
C ASP A 451 -31.31 -6.30 22.57
N PRO A 452 -32.00 -5.26 22.06
CA PRO A 452 -32.95 -4.47 22.84
C PRO A 452 -34.13 -5.27 23.40
N LYS A 453 -34.44 -6.43 22.79
CA LYS A 453 -35.50 -7.34 23.25
C LYS A 453 -35.00 -8.31 24.33
N GLY A 454 -33.69 -8.31 24.60
CA GLY A 454 -33.03 -9.25 25.50
C GLY A 454 -32.70 -10.58 24.81
N SER A 455 -31.59 -11.18 25.22
CA SER A 455 -31.05 -12.42 24.65
C SER A 455 -30.79 -13.48 25.73
N ASN A 456 -31.73 -13.65 26.68
CA ASN A 456 -31.65 -14.77 27.63
C ASN A 456 -32.07 -16.06 26.92
N SER A 457 -31.11 -16.66 26.23
CA SER A 457 -31.13 -18.07 25.81
C SER A 457 -30.60 -18.98 26.91
#